data_AF-A0A3D4E7U9-F1
#
_entry.id   AF-A0A3D4E7U9-F1
#
_cell.length_a   1.000
_cell.length_b   1.000
_cell.length_c   1.000
_cell.angle_alpha   90.00
_cell.angle_beta   90.00
_cell.angle_gamma   90.00
#
_symmetry.space_group_name_H-M   'P 1'
#
loop_
_entity.id
_entity.type
_entity.pdbx_description
1 polymer ?
#
loop_
_entity_poly.entity_id
_entity_poly.type
_entity_poly.pdbx_seq_one_letter_code
_entity_poly.pdbx_strand_id
1 'polypeptide(L)'
;DAQTAKLAARENRADLISGIDLTHEDKDVAGILLDLVQRDTMNQSNFFAEKLVASFKRDGIRILDNPHRSAGFAVLKAPDIPSILIEAGFVSNRHDAKLLTQSSYQKKVAKTIAQGVDAYLSQIDKN
;
A
#
# COMPACT_ATOMS: atom_id res chain seq x y z
N ASP A 1 -29.40 -11.17 -9.01
CA ASP A 1 -29.03 -9.80 -8.58
C ASP A 1 -27.88 -9.75 -7.57
N ALA A 2 -26.78 -10.48 -7.83
CA ALA A 2 -25.56 -10.35 -7.03
C ALA A 2 -24.65 -9.22 -7.55
N GLN A 3 -24.71 -8.89 -8.85
CA GLN A 3 -23.92 -7.81 -9.44
C GLN A 3 -24.43 -6.43 -9.03
N THR A 4 -25.75 -6.21 -9.00
CA THR A 4 -26.36 -4.97 -8.51
C THR A 4 -26.08 -4.76 -7.02
N ALA A 5 -26.12 -5.81 -6.20
CA ALA A 5 -25.78 -5.74 -4.78
C ALA A 5 -24.27 -5.45 -4.56
N LYS A 6 -23.39 -6.00 -5.42
CA LYS A 6 -21.95 -5.70 -5.39
C LYS A 6 -21.64 -4.28 -5.84
N LEU A 7 -22.41 -3.77 -6.80
CA LEU A 7 -22.33 -2.39 -7.27
C LEU A 7 -22.83 -1.44 -6.17
N ALA A 8 -24.02 -1.67 -5.61
CA ALA A 8 -24.55 -0.89 -4.49
C ALA A 8 -23.64 -0.94 -3.24
N ALA A 9 -23.03 -2.08 -2.91
CA ALA A 9 -22.06 -2.17 -1.82
C ALA A 9 -20.69 -1.54 -2.15
N ARG A 10 -20.41 -1.26 -3.43
CA ARG A 10 -19.28 -0.45 -3.88
C ARG A 10 -19.61 1.04 -3.81
N GLU A 11 -20.79 1.44 -4.26
CA GLU A 11 -21.32 2.81 -4.14
C GLU A 11 -21.43 3.21 -2.66
N ASN A 12 -22.01 2.36 -1.81
CA ASN A 12 -22.11 2.60 -0.35
C ASN A 12 -20.76 2.66 0.38
N ARG A 13 -19.67 2.17 -0.25
CA ARG A 13 -18.29 2.36 0.26
C ARG A 13 -17.64 3.60 -0.33
N ALA A 14 -18.11 4.10 -1.46
CA ALA A 14 -17.74 5.42 -1.97
C ALA A 14 -18.42 6.53 -1.16
N ASP A 15 -19.53 6.25 -0.47
CA ASP A 15 -20.26 7.22 0.37
C ASP A 15 -19.50 7.67 1.63
N LEU A 16 -18.49 6.91 2.08
CA LEU A 16 -17.60 7.24 3.20
C LEU A 16 -16.15 7.03 2.77
N ILE A 17 -15.51 8.09 2.27
CA ILE A 17 -14.11 8.08 1.82
C ILE A 17 -13.35 9.06 2.71
N SER A 18 -12.30 8.57 3.39
CA SER A 18 -11.46 9.41 4.27
C SER A 18 -12.26 10.18 5.34
N GLY A 19 -13.39 9.63 5.81
CA GLY A 19 -14.25 10.26 6.82
C GLY A 19 -15.15 11.39 6.31
N ILE A 20 -15.20 11.62 4.99
CA ILE A 20 -16.09 12.59 4.34
C ILE A 20 -17.36 11.85 3.90
N ASP A 21 -18.52 12.39 4.28
CA ASP A 21 -19.84 11.93 3.81
C ASP A 21 -20.15 12.54 2.44
N LEU A 22 -20.13 11.72 1.40
CA LEU A 22 -20.39 12.14 0.03
C LEU A 22 -21.85 11.99 -0.39
N THR A 23 -22.74 11.54 0.51
CA THR A 23 -24.16 11.28 0.20
C THR A 23 -24.96 12.54 -0.17
N HIS A 24 -24.44 13.71 0.16
CA HIS A 24 -25.08 15.01 -0.10
C HIS A 24 -24.54 15.72 -1.35
N GLU A 25 -23.52 15.15 -2.00
CA GLU A 25 -22.87 15.75 -3.18
C GLU A 25 -23.51 15.25 -4.50
N ASP A 26 -23.38 16.05 -5.56
CA ASP A 26 -23.75 15.62 -6.91
C ASP A 26 -22.84 14.44 -7.33
N LYS A 27 -23.37 13.49 -8.11
CA LYS A 27 -22.62 12.32 -8.60
C LYS A 27 -21.36 12.71 -9.38
N ASP A 28 -21.42 13.80 -10.13
CA ASP A 28 -20.25 14.29 -10.88
C ASP A 28 -19.18 14.84 -9.92
N VAL A 29 -19.58 15.53 -8.86
CA VAL A 29 -18.68 16.04 -7.82
C VAL A 29 -18.08 14.90 -6.99
N ALA A 30 -18.91 13.95 -6.56
CA ALA A 30 -18.48 12.76 -5.84
C ALA A 30 -17.47 11.93 -6.66
N GLY A 31 -17.67 11.81 -7.97
CA GLY A 31 -16.72 11.17 -8.89
C GLY A 31 -15.37 11.87 -8.94
N ILE A 32 -15.36 13.20 -9.05
CA ILE A 32 -14.12 14.00 -9.05
C ILE A 32 -13.39 13.87 -7.70
N LEU A 33 -14.12 13.93 -6.58
CA LEU A 33 -13.55 13.76 -5.24
C LEU A 33 -12.95 12.38 -5.04
N LEU A 34 -13.63 11.33 -5.51
CA LEU A 34 -13.11 9.97 -5.50
C LEU A 34 -11.81 9.85 -6.30
N ASP A 35 -11.75 10.43 -7.51
CA ASP A 35 -10.54 10.41 -8.35
C ASP A 35 -9.37 11.16 -7.68
N LEU A 36 -9.65 12.28 -7.02
CA LEU A 36 -8.66 13.04 -6.25
C LEU A 36 -8.11 12.22 -5.08
N VAL A 37 -8.98 11.58 -4.28
CA VAL A 37 -8.56 10.75 -3.14
C VAL A 37 -7.77 9.53 -3.61
N GLN A 38 -8.20 8.87 -4.70
CA GLN A 38 -7.44 7.75 -5.26
C GLN A 38 -6.06 8.19 -5.73
N ARG A 39 -5.96 9.35 -6.38
CA ARG A 39 -4.68 9.89 -6.84
C ARG A 39 -3.76 10.24 -5.68
N ASP A 40 -4.29 10.87 -4.63
CA ASP A 40 -3.51 11.16 -3.42
C ASP A 40 -3.05 9.87 -2.72
N THR A 41 -3.96 8.91 -2.52
CA THR A 41 -3.65 7.59 -1.95
C THR A 41 -2.56 6.86 -2.75
N MET A 42 -2.57 6.97 -4.08
CA MET A 42 -1.52 6.42 -4.94
C MET A 42 -0.17 7.12 -4.72
N ASN A 43 -0.16 8.45 -4.60
CA ASN A 43 1.06 9.21 -4.29
C ASN A 43 1.60 8.83 -2.91
N GLN A 44 0.74 8.71 -1.90
CA GLN A 44 1.10 8.25 -0.57
C GLN A 44 1.65 6.82 -0.57
N SER A 45 1.07 5.93 -1.37
CA SER A 45 1.57 4.55 -1.53
C SER A 45 2.96 4.52 -2.15
N ASN A 46 3.21 5.35 -3.17
CA ASN A 46 4.54 5.49 -3.78
C ASN A 46 5.56 6.05 -2.78
N PHE A 47 5.19 7.09 -2.04
CA PHE A 47 6.04 7.66 -1.00
C PHE A 47 6.36 6.65 0.11
N PHE A 48 5.36 5.87 0.56
CA PHE A 48 5.58 4.79 1.52
C PHE A 48 6.57 3.75 0.97
N ALA A 49 6.41 3.32 -0.29
CA ALA A 49 7.32 2.39 -0.94
C ALA A 49 8.76 2.93 -0.95
N GLU A 50 8.98 4.22 -1.22
CA GLU A 50 10.31 4.84 -1.21
C GLU A 50 10.96 4.78 0.19
N LYS A 51 10.20 5.08 1.25
CA LYS A 51 10.68 5.00 2.64
C LYS A 51 11.04 3.58 3.04
N LEU A 52 10.24 2.61 2.62
CA LEU A 52 10.52 1.20 2.86
C LEU A 52 11.80 0.76 2.12
N VAL A 53 11.92 1.10 0.83
CA VAL A 53 13.11 0.79 0.01
C VAL A 53 14.38 1.38 0.64
N ALA A 54 14.32 2.63 1.11
CA ALA A 54 15.44 3.25 1.81
C ALA A 54 15.82 2.49 3.09
N SER A 55 14.84 2.03 3.86
CA SER A 55 15.06 1.23 5.07
C SER A 55 15.68 -0.14 4.77
N PHE A 56 15.23 -0.81 3.71
CA PHE A 56 15.82 -2.08 3.25
C PHE A 56 17.27 -1.92 2.81
N LYS A 57 17.59 -0.86 2.05
CA LYS A 57 18.96 -0.54 1.64
C LYS A 57 19.86 -0.29 2.86
N ARG A 58 19.40 0.53 3.80
CA ARG A 58 20.13 0.85 5.04
C ARG A 58 20.46 -0.40 5.85
N ASP A 59 19.51 -1.32 5.97
CA ASP A 59 19.69 -2.53 6.78
C ASP A 59 20.37 -3.68 6.00
N GLY A 60 20.75 -3.46 4.73
CA GLY A 60 21.40 -4.47 3.90
C GLY A 60 20.51 -5.67 3.60
N ILE A 61 19.21 -5.45 3.39
CA ILE A 61 18.28 -6.45 2.85
C ILE A 61 18.26 -6.29 1.34
N ARG A 62 18.49 -7.39 0.61
CA ARG A 62 18.49 -7.37 -0.85
C ARG A 62 17.08 -7.09 -1.36
N ILE A 63 16.98 -6.14 -2.28
CA ILE A 63 15.78 -5.81 -3.04
C ILE A 63 16.07 -5.95 -4.53
N LEU A 64 15.03 -6.02 -5.35
CA LEU A 64 15.17 -5.99 -6.80
C LEU A 64 15.70 -4.63 -7.27
N ASP A 65 16.43 -4.62 -8.38
CA ASP A 65 16.98 -3.39 -8.98
C ASP A 65 15.89 -2.39 -9.39
N ASN A 66 14.69 -2.90 -9.75
CA ASN A 66 13.49 -2.10 -9.93
C ASN A 66 12.46 -2.45 -8.83
N PRO A 67 12.55 -1.82 -7.64
CA PRO A 67 11.70 -2.12 -6.51
C PRO A 67 10.32 -1.46 -6.61
N HIS A 68 10.17 -0.41 -7.43
CA HIS A 68 8.89 0.24 -7.68
C HIS A 68 8.19 -0.45 -8.85
N ARG A 69 7.16 -1.22 -8.52
CA ARG A 69 6.35 -1.94 -9.52
C ARG A 69 4.88 -1.71 -9.23
N SER A 70 4.15 -1.36 -10.29
CA SER A 70 2.70 -1.21 -10.25
C SER A 70 2.06 -2.43 -10.89
N ALA A 71 1.05 -2.98 -10.24
CA ALA A 71 0.25 -4.09 -10.76
C ALA A 71 -1.18 -4.00 -10.20
N GLY A 72 -2.15 -4.52 -10.96
CA GLY A 72 -3.57 -4.44 -10.63
C GLY A 72 -4.03 -5.39 -9.50
N PHE A 73 -3.23 -5.59 -8.45
CA PHE A 73 -3.54 -6.46 -7.32
C PHE A 73 -4.75 -5.96 -6.55
N ALA A 74 -5.75 -6.81 -6.33
CA ALA A 74 -6.97 -6.44 -5.61
C ALA A 74 -6.69 -5.93 -4.18
N VAL A 75 -5.65 -6.47 -3.52
CA VAL A 75 -5.23 -6.08 -2.16
C VAL A 75 -4.65 -4.67 -2.07
N LEU A 76 -4.34 -4.03 -3.21
CA LEU A 76 -3.78 -2.67 -3.27
C LEU A 76 -4.80 -1.64 -3.81
N LYS A 77 -6.08 -1.99 -3.91
CA LYS A 77 -7.13 -1.15 -4.55
C LYS A 77 -8.02 -0.39 -3.56
N ALA A 78 -7.64 -0.30 -2.29
CA ALA A 78 -8.37 0.55 -1.36
C ALA A 78 -8.24 2.02 -1.83
N PRO A 79 -9.34 2.75 -2.01
CA PRO A 79 -9.31 4.08 -2.62
C PRO A 79 -8.69 5.15 -1.70
N ASP A 80 -8.73 4.93 -0.39
CA ASP A 80 -8.37 5.89 0.67
C ASP A 80 -7.32 5.34 1.65
N ILE A 81 -6.76 4.16 1.39
CA ILE A 81 -5.74 3.53 2.24
C ILE A 81 -4.45 3.31 1.43
N PRO A 82 -3.37 4.03 1.74
CA PRO A 82 -2.07 3.82 1.11
C PRO A 82 -1.59 2.38 1.33
N SER A 83 -1.29 1.67 0.24
CA SER A 83 -1.09 0.23 0.25
C SER A 83 0.14 -0.15 -0.59
N ILE A 84 1.01 -1.01 -0.04
CA ILE A 84 2.18 -1.55 -0.75
C ILE A 84 2.23 -3.06 -0.58
N LEU A 85 2.81 -3.75 -1.56
CA LEU A 85 3.11 -5.18 -1.51
C LEU A 85 4.63 -5.37 -1.43
N ILE A 86 5.07 -6.21 -0.49
CA ILE A 86 6.49 -6.45 -0.24
C ILE A 86 6.83 -7.88 -0.64
N GLU A 87 7.84 -8.01 -1.50
CA GLU A 87 8.43 -9.30 -1.84
C GLU A 87 9.72 -9.49 -1.03
N ALA A 88 9.69 -10.41 -0.06
CA ALA A 88 10.83 -10.63 0.87
C ALA A 88 11.93 -11.56 0.31
N GLY A 89 11.69 -12.20 -0.85
CA GLY A 89 12.61 -13.11 -1.54
C GLY A 89 11.88 -14.14 -2.39
N PHE A 90 12.61 -14.87 -3.24
CA PHE A 90 12.05 -15.87 -4.14
C PHE A 90 12.22 -17.29 -3.59
N VAL A 91 11.11 -18.00 -3.31
CA VAL A 91 11.17 -19.40 -2.84
C VAL A 91 11.80 -20.35 -3.89
N SER A 92 11.72 -19.99 -5.17
CA SER A 92 12.41 -20.71 -6.26
C SER A 92 13.93 -20.56 -6.23
N ASN A 93 14.46 -19.52 -5.57
CA ASN A 93 15.89 -19.32 -5.39
C ASN A 93 16.36 -20.01 -4.10
N ARG A 94 17.28 -20.97 -4.21
CA ARG A 94 17.77 -21.75 -3.06
C ARG A 94 18.37 -20.90 -1.94
N HIS A 95 19.03 -19.79 -2.28
CA HIS A 95 19.62 -18.90 -1.29
C HIS A 95 18.51 -18.17 -0.50
N ASP A 96 17.52 -17.61 -1.21
CA ASP A 96 16.42 -16.88 -0.59
C ASP A 96 15.52 -17.82 0.23
N ALA A 97 15.21 -19.01 -0.28
CA ALA A 97 14.46 -20.02 0.46
C ALA A 97 15.14 -20.39 1.80
N LYS A 98 16.47 -20.49 1.81
CA LYS A 98 17.24 -20.73 3.03
C LYS A 98 17.18 -19.54 3.99
N LEU A 99 17.23 -18.30 3.50
CA LEU A 99 17.10 -17.11 4.34
C LEU A 99 15.69 -16.97 4.90
N LEU A 100 14.65 -17.18 4.08
CA LEU A 100 13.25 -17.04 4.46
C LEU A 100 12.81 -18.02 5.56
N THR A 101 13.54 -19.12 5.78
CA THR A 101 13.30 -20.07 6.87
C THR A 101 14.09 -19.74 8.15
N GLN A 102 15.04 -18.79 8.11
CA GLN A 102 15.83 -18.41 9.27
C GLN A 102 15.10 -17.37 10.11
N SER A 103 14.89 -17.68 11.39
CA SER A 103 14.23 -16.77 12.33
C SER A 103 14.95 -15.43 12.50
N SER A 104 16.28 -15.41 12.40
CA SER A 104 17.09 -14.19 12.43
C SER A 104 16.81 -13.28 11.23
N TYR A 105 16.70 -13.85 10.03
CA TYR A 105 16.37 -13.12 8.81
C TYR A 105 14.93 -12.60 8.84
N GLN A 106 13.96 -13.43 9.23
CA GLN A 106 12.57 -13.00 9.40
C GLN A 106 12.44 -11.83 10.38
N LYS A 107 13.12 -11.90 11.53
CA LYS A 107 13.17 -10.80 12.51
C LYS A 107 13.78 -9.54 11.94
N LYS A 108 14.86 -9.68 11.15
CA LYS A 108 15.50 -8.55 10.46
C LYS A 108 14.51 -7.88 9.49
N VAL A 109 13.88 -8.65 8.61
CA VAL A 109 12.88 -8.15 7.65
C VAL A 109 11.72 -7.46 8.37
N ALA A 110 11.13 -8.11 9.38
CA ALA A 110 10.03 -7.52 10.14
C ALA A 110 10.41 -6.19 10.82
N LYS A 111 11.60 -6.12 11.42
CA LYS A 111 12.13 -4.89 12.03
C LYS A 111 12.29 -3.78 10.98
N THR A 112 12.86 -4.10 9.82
CA THR A 112 13.07 -3.11 8.76
C THR A 112 11.73 -2.63 8.17
N ILE A 113 10.73 -3.50 8.08
CA ILE A 113 9.36 -3.12 7.69
C ILE A 113 8.78 -2.12 8.70
N ALA A 114 8.87 -2.41 10.00
CA ALA A 114 8.39 -1.51 11.05
C ALA A 114 9.07 -0.13 10.95
N GLN A 115 10.38 -0.08 10.76
CA GLN A 115 11.10 1.18 10.56
C GLN A 115 10.66 1.95 9.30
N GLY A 116 10.32 1.23 8.23
CA GLY A 116 9.78 1.85 7.01
C GLY A 116 8.40 2.47 7.25
N VAL A 117 7.55 1.80 8.02
CA VAL A 117 6.25 2.34 8.47
C VAL A 117 6.46 3.58 9.33
N ASP A 118 7.33 3.52 10.35
CA ASP A 118 7.63 4.66 11.21
C ASP A 118 8.16 5.87 10.43
N ALA A 119 9.05 5.61 9.45
CA ALA A 119 9.62 6.66 8.60
C ALA A 119 8.59 7.31 7.67
N TYR A 120 7.57 6.55 7.24
CA TYR A 120 6.44 7.06 6.46
C TYR A 120 5.51 7.91 7.34
N LEU A 121 5.07 7.37 8.48
CA LEU A 121 4.16 8.07 9.41
C LEU A 121 4.78 9.36 9.97
N SER A 122 6.07 9.33 10.33
CA SER A 122 6.79 10.50 10.84
C SER A 122 6.86 11.68 9.85
N GLN A 123 6.64 11.44 8.56
CA GLN A 123 6.58 12.51 7.56
C GLN A 123 5.15 12.98 7.33
N ILE A 124 4.16 12.08 7.40
CA ILE A 124 2.74 12.43 7.29
C ILE A 124 2.33 13.33 8.44
N ASP A 125 2.74 13.01 9.67
CA ASP A 125 2.38 13.80 10.87
C ASP A 125 2.97 15.22 10.89
N LYS A 126 3.87 15.54 9.95
CA LYS A 126 4.51 16.86 9.82
C LYS A 126 3.84 17.77 8.79
N ASN A 127 2.89 17.25 8.01
CA ASN A 127 2.12 17.99 7.01
C ASN A 127 0.68 18.17 7.48
#